data_AF-A0A354T8C5-F1
#
_entry.id   AF-A0A354T8C5-F1
#
_cell.length_a   1.000
_cell.length_b   1.000
_cell.length_c   1.000
_cell.angle_alpha   90.00
_cell.angle_beta   90.00
_cell.angle_gamma   90.00
#
_symmetry.space_group_name_H-M   'P 1'
#
loop_
_entity.id
_entity.type
_entity.pdbx_description
1 polymer ?
#
loop_
_entity_poly.entity_id
_entity_poly.type
_entity_poly.pdbx_seq_one_letter_code
_entity_poly.pdbx_strand_id
1 'polypeptide(L)'
;MNTQHWINHFETNTRLNRDLKLPKASCELPDHVRTAIARSIAIFQLGESGGGTRLRRYTRSIASLENLRGYQRAVDLFVAEEQSHAALLARTVEHLRGTLLQKQWTNSIFRWLRDLVNLEFNIQVLLTAELIAEVYFGLLALRCSDPVVQTVAKKLLRDEMGHLSFQRDFLFERLKTLTPATQRLWR
;
A
#
# COMPACT_ATOMS: atom_id res chain seq x y z
N MET A 1 20.84 -0.98 2.13
CA MET A 1 19.69 -1.31 1.26
C MET A 1 20.01 -0.89 -0.16
N ASN A 2 19.61 -1.64 -1.19
CA ASN A 2 19.75 -1.19 -2.58
C ASN A 2 18.65 -0.15 -2.90
N THR A 3 18.83 1.08 -2.45
CA THR A 3 17.85 2.17 -2.63
C THR A 3 17.61 2.51 -4.09
N GLN A 4 18.62 2.39 -4.96
CA GLN A 4 18.46 2.67 -6.38
C GLN A 4 17.53 1.66 -7.07
N HIS A 5 17.61 0.37 -6.69
CA HIS A 5 16.67 -0.64 -7.17
C HIS A 5 15.22 -0.25 -6.84
N TRP A 6 14.96 0.16 -5.59
CA TRP A 6 13.63 0.55 -5.13
C TRP A 6 13.12 1.84 -5.80
N ILE A 7 13.99 2.82 -6.01
CA ILE A 7 13.64 4.04 -6.76
C ILE A 7 13.18 3.69 -8.18
N ASN A 8 13.95 2.88 -8.90
CA ASN A 8 13.61 2.47 -10.26
C ASN A 8 12.31 1.64 -10.31
N HIS A 9 12.11 0.77 -9.31
CA HIS A 9 10.90 -0.03 -9.16
C HIS A 9 9.65 0.86 -9.06
N PHE A 10 9.64 1.79 -8.09
CA PHE A 10 8.49 2.65 -7.82
C PHE A 10 8.20 3.66 -8.95
N GLU A 11 9.24 4.20 -9.60
CA GLU A 11 9.07 5.06 -10.78
C GLU A 11 8.41 4.29 -11.94
N THR A 12 8.84 3.04 -12.15
CA THR A 12 8.28 2.19 -13.20
C THR A 12 6.84 1.84 -12.91
N ASN A 13 6.53 1.35 -11.70
CA ASN A 13 5.19 0.88 -11.40
C ASN A 13 4.16 2.01 -11.33
N THR A 14 4.50 3.18 -10.76
CA THR A 14 3.59 4.33 -10.72
C THR A 14 3.14 4.72 -12.14
N ARG A 15 4.06 4.69 -13.10
CA ARG A 15 3.74 4.89 -14.52
C ARG A 15 2.83 3.80 -15.06
N LEU A 16 3.15 2.52 -14.80
CA LEU A 16 2.31 1.39 -15.22
C LEU A 16 0.88 1.45 -14.65
N ASN A 17 0.72 1.92 -13.41
CA ASN A 17 -0.58 2.09 -12.77
C ASN A 17 -1.40 3.19 -13.44
N ARG A 18 -0.77 4.33 -13.74
CA ARG A 18 -1.40 5.44 -14.47
C ARG A 18 -1.86 5.03 -15.86
N ASP A 19 -1.02 4.28 -16.57
CA ASP A 19 -1.28 3.87 -17.95
C ASP A 19 -2.20 2.64 -18.05
N LEU A 20 -2.58 2.04 -16.91
CA LEU A 20 -3.45 0.87 -16.86
C LEU A 20 -4.84 1.19 -17.42
N LYS A 21 -5.14 0.56 -18.55
CA LYS A 21 -6.46 0.61 -19.18
C LYS A 21 -7.34 -0.49 -18.58
N LEU A 22 -8.44 -0.08 -17.96
CA LEU A 22 -9.45 -1.01 -17.46
C LEU A 22 -10.23 -1.60 -18.64
N PRO A 23 -10.67 -2.88 -18.54
CA PRO A 23 -11.56 -3.48 -19.52
C PRO A 23 -12.81 -2.62 -19.76
N LYS A 24 -13.27 -2.54 -21.01
CA LYS A 24 -14.52 -1.83 -21.39
C LYS A 24 -15.75 -2.73 -21.21
N ALA A 25 -15.89 -3.37 -20.05
CA ALA A 25 -17.03 -4.22 -19.73
C ALA A 25 -18.02 -3.47 -18.84
N SER A 26 -19.32 -3.77 -18.94
CA SER A 26 -20.28 -3.41 -17.90
C SER A 26 -20.16 -4.36 -16.71
N CYS A 27 -20.46 -3.86 -15.50
CA CYS A 27 -20.55 -4.73 -14.34
C CYS A 27 -21.85 -5.57 -14.42
N GLU A 28 -21.72 -6.89 -14.45
CA GLU A 28 -22.85 -7.85 -14.48
C GLU A 28 -23.06 -8.57 -13.14
N LEU A 29 -22.36 -8.13 -12.09
CA LEU A 29 -22.52 -8.72 -10.76
C LEU A 29 -23.93 -8.44 -10.21
N PRO A 30 -24.54 -9.41 -9.49
CA PRO A 30 -25.78 -9.16 -8.77
C PRO A 30 -25.63 -7.99 -7.79
N ASP A 31 -26.67 -7.17 -7.65
CA ASP A 31 -26.58 -5.92 -6.90
C ASP A 31 -26.10 -6.07 -5.45
N HIS A 32 -26.49 -7.15 -4.76
CA HIS A 32 -26.05 -7.43 -3.40
C HIS A 32 -24.54 -7.72 -3.33
N VAL A 33 -23.98 -8.42 -4.32
CA VAL A 33 -22.54 -8.68 -4.44
C VAL A 33 -21.81 -7.41 -4.84
N ARG A 34 -22.29 -6.74 -5.90
CA ARG A 34 -21.71 -5.51 -6.43
C ARG A 34 -21.57 -4.43 -5.35
N THR A 35 -22.63 -4.20 -4.60
CA THR A 35 -22.66 -3.15 -3.56
C THR A 35 -21.72 -3.48 -2.40
N ALA A 36 -21.66 -4.75 -1.98
CA ALA A 36 -20.74 -5.18 -0.93
C ALA A 36 -19.27 -5.04 -1.36
N ILE A 37 -18.94 -5.48 -2.58
CA ILE A 37 -17.59 -5.33 -3.16
C ILE A 37 -17.23 -3.85 -3.28
N ALA A 38 -18.09 -3.03 -3.88
CA ALA A 38 -17.84 -1.60 -4.05
C ALA A 38 -17.54 -0.90 -2.73
N ARG A 39 -18.32 -1.21 -1.68
CA ARG A 39 -18.10 -0.67 -0.34
C ARG A 39 -16.76 -1.13 0.24
N SER A 40 -16.42 -2.42 0.12
CA SER A 40 -15.15 -2.94 0.63
C SER A 40 -13.93 -2.35 -0.10
N ILE A 41 -13.99 -2.20 -1.42
CA ILE A 41 -12.96 -1.53 -2.22
C ILE A 41 -12.82 -0.06 -1.81
N ALA A 42 -13.93 0.64 -1.53
CA ALA A 42 -13.88 2.03 -1.07
C ALA A 42 -13.21 2.20 0.30
N ILE A 43 -13.20 1.15 1.15
CA ILE A 43 -12.45 1.16 2.42
C ILE A 43 -10.94 1.12 2.14
N PHE A 44 -10.48 0.23 1.27
CA PHE A 44 -9.08 0.16 0.85
C PHE A 44 -8.66 1.45 0.14
N GLN A 45 -9.49 1.98 -0.76
CA GLN A 45 -9.24 3.24 -1.45
C GLN A 45 -8.95 4.38 -0.48
N LEU A 46 -9.73 4.50 0.59
CA LEU A 46 -9.51 5.52 1.62
C LEU A 46 -8.21 5.26 2.40
N GLY A 47 -7.84 3.99 2.63
CA GLY A 47 -6.56 3.59 3.23
C GLY A 47 -5.36 4.09 2.42
N GLU A 48 -5.34 3.78 1.11
CA GLU A 48 -4.22 4.10 0.21
C GLU A 48 -4.13 5.58 -0.16
N SER A 49 -5.18 6.37 0.12
CA SER A 49 -5.20 7.81 -0.15
C SER A 49 -4.29 8.65 0.78
N GLY A 50 -3.61 8.02 1.75
CA GLY A 50 -2.79 8.70 2.74
C GLY A 50 -1.55 9.40 2.17
N GLY A 51 -1.27 10.63 2.62
CA GLY A 51 -0.13 11.42 2.13
C GLY A 51 1.26 11.04 2.67
N GLY A 52 1.39 9.99 3.48
CA GLY A 52 2.68 9.51 4.00
C GLY A 52 3.48 10.50 4.85
N THR A 53 2.85 11.55 5.40
CA THR A 53 3.54 12.68 6.05
C THR A 53 4.46 12.27 7.21
N ARG A 54 4.06 11.28 8.01
CA ARG A 54 4.88 10.76 9.12
C ARG A 54 6.08 9.96 8.63
N LEU A 55 5.89 9.10 7.63
CA LEU A 55 6.96 8.32 7.02
C LEU A 55 8.01 9.25 6.39
N ARG A 56 7.57 10.27 5.64
CA ARG A 56 8.43 11.33 5.08
C ARG A 56 9.14 12.17 6.12
N ARG A 57 8.51 12.47 7.26
CA ARG A 57 9.18 13.16 8.38
C ARG A 57 10.27 12.29 8.97
N TYR A 58 10.00 11.00 9.12
CA TYR A 58 10.95 10.07 9.71
C TYR A 58 12.19 9.85 8.85
N THR A 59 12.05 9.76 7.53
CA THR A 59 13.21 9.56 6.64
C THR A 59 14.30 10.62 6.84
N ARG A 60 13.94 11.83 7.32
CA ARG A 60 14.89 12.87 7.71
C ARG A 60 15.74 12.50 8.93
N SER A 61 15.15 11.81 9.92
CA SER A 61 15.86 11.39 11.15
C SER A 61 16.90 10.29 10.92
N ILE A 62 16.80 9.56 9.81
CA ILE A 62 17.74 8.50 9.41
C ILE A 62 18.57 8.88 8.19
N ALA A 63 18.51 10.13 7.74
CA ALA A 63 19.20 10.59 6.53
C ALA A 63 20.73 10.50 6.65
N SER A 64 21.28 10.48 7.87
CA SER A 64 22.72 10.31 8.13
C SER A 64 23.22 8.87 8.01
N LEU A 65 22.31 7.88 7.91
CA LEU A 65 22.69 6.48 7.82
C LEU A 65 23.11 6.13 6.39
N GLU A 66 24.40 5.84 6.20
CA GLU A 66 24.99 5.55 4.90
C GLU A 66 24.31 4.36 4.21
N ASN A 67 23.98 3.31 4.98
CA ASN A 67 23.32 2.10 4.46
C ASN A 67 21.85 2.34 4.01
N LEU A 68 21.29 3.52 4.30
CA LEU A 68 19.95 3.96 3.91
C LEU A 68 19.98 5.23 3.04
N ARG A 69 21.14 5.60 2.47
CA ARG A 69 21.26 6.73 1.55
C ARG A 69 20.31 6.59 0.38
N GLY A 70 19.45 7.59 0.16
CA GLY A 70 18.42 7.57 -0.90
C GLY A 70 17.06 6.99 -0.47
N TYR A 71 16.94 6.49 0.76
CA TYR A 71 15.67 5.95 1.27
C TYR A 71 14.53 6.97 1.27
N GLN A 72 14.81 8.24 1.57
CA GLN A 72 13.79 9.29 1.50
C GLN A 72 13.15 9.37 0.11
N ARG A 73 13.95 9.30 -0.95
CA ARG A 73 13.43 9.34 -2.33
C ARG A 73 12.60 8.08 -2.63
N ALA A 74 13.06 6.91 -2.19
CA ALA A 74 12.29 5.67 -2.34
C ALA A 74 10.93 5.74 -1.62
N VAL A 75 10.89 6.27 -0.38
CA VAL A 75 9.65 6.51 0.36
C VAL A 75 8.73 7.51 -0.35
N ASP A 76 9.29 8.59 -0.89
CA ASP A 76 8.48 9.59 -1.59
C ASP A 76 7.80 9.00 -2.83
N LEU A 77 8.46 8.05 -3.50
CA LEU A 77 7.96 7.32 -4.66
C LEU A 77 6.99 6.20 -4.27
N PHE A 78 7.27 5.47 -3.19
CA PHE A 78 6.34 4.50 -2.60
C PHE A 78 4.98 5.17 -2.29
N VAL A 79 4.99 6.33 -1.62
CA VAL A 79 3.76 7.11 -1.36
C VAL A 79 3.05 7.52 -2.66
N ALA A 80 3.78 7.78 -3.74
CA ALA A 80 3.18 8.10 -5.04
C ALA A 80 2.55 6.86 -5.71
N GLU A 81 3.14 5.68 -5.51
CA GLU A 81 2.56 4.41 -5.96
C GLU A 81 1.26 4.10 -5.20
N GLU A 82 1.25 4.25 -3.87
CA GLU A 82 0.03 4.09 -3.04
C GLU A 82 -1.11 5.02 -3.49
N GLN A 83 -0.78 6.27 -3.78
CA GLN A 83 -1.75 7.23 -4.36
C GLN A 83 -2.25 6.78 -5.73
N SER A 84 -1.42 6.10 -6.52
CA SER A 84 -1.85 5.51 -7.80
C SER A 84 -2.77 4.31 -7.60
N HIS A 85 -2.57 3.50 -6.56
CA HIS A 85 -3.51 2.44 -6.16
C HIS A 85 -4.84 3.02 -5.72
N ALA A 86 -4.84 4.07 -4.89
CA ALA A 86 -6.06 4.78 -4.52
C ALA A 86 -6.84 5.27 -5.75
N ALA A 87 -6.16 5.78 -6.77
CA ALA A 87 -6.79 6.22 -8.01
C ALA A 87 -7.37 5.04 -8.82
N LEU A 88 -6.68 3.90 -8.89
CA LEU A 88 -7.20 2.69 -9.53
C LEU A 88 -8.44 2.16 -8.80
N LEU A 89 -8.39 2.07 -7.47
CA LEU A 89 -9.50 1.64 -6.63
C LEU A 89 -10.71 2.57 -6.78
N ALA A 90 -10.49 3.89 -6.87
CA ALA A 90 -11.57 4.85 -7.10
C ALA A 90 -12.30 4.60 -8.43
N ARG A 91 -11.56 4.35 -9.51
CA ARG A 91 -12.12 3.97 -10.82
C ARG A 91 -12.89 2.64 -10.74
N THR A 92 -12.42 1.68 -9.94
CA THR A 92 -13.16 0.42 -9.71
C THR A 92 -14.45 0.64 -8.93
N VAL A 93 -14.45 1.49 -7.90
CA VAL A 93 -15.67 1.83 -7.15
C VAL A 93 -16.69 2.50 -8.09
N GLU A 94 -16.24 3.41 -8.95
CA GLU A 94 -17.09 4.07 -9.94
C GLU A 94 -17.69 3.05 -10.95
N HIS A 95 -16.86 2.14 -11.49
CA HIS A 95 -17.31 1.05 -12.36
C HIS A 95 -18.41 0.19 -11.70
N LEU A 96 -18.25 -0.10 -10.41
CA LEU A 96 -19.22 -0.84 -9.61
C LEU A 96 -20.41 0.02 -9.17
N ARG A 97 -20.51 1.28 -9.61
CA ARG A 97 -21.56 2.25 -9.23
C ARG A 97 -21.66 2.46 -7.71
N GLY A 98 -20.52 2.40 -7.02
CA GLY A 98 -20.41 2.68 -5.61
C GLY A 98 -20.05 4.14 -5.32
N THR A 99 -19.83 4.45 -4.05
CA THR A 99 -19.43 5.78 -3.58
C THR A 99 -18.15 5.70 -2.77
N LEU A 100 -17.23 6.65 -2.99
CA LEU A 100 -16.01 6.75 -2.19
C LEU A 100 -16.35 7.13 -0.74
N LEU A 101 -15.59 6.56 0.19
CA LEU A 101 -15.77 6.85 1.61
C LEU A 101 -14.90 8.04 2.01
N GLN A 102 -15.47 8.96 2.79
CA GLN A 102 -14.72 10.07 3.39
C GLN A 102 -14.20 9.73 4.79
N LYS A 103 -14.88 8.83 5.50
CA LYS A 103 -14.55 8.42 6.86
C LYS A 103 -14.78 6.92 7.05
N GLN A 104 -13.83 6.29 7.74
CA GLN A 104 -13.94 4.91 8.23
C GLN A 104 -13.24 4.85 9.61
N TRP A 105 -13.92 4.26 10.61
CA TRP A 105 -13.38 3.83 11.89
C TRP A 105 -12.09 2.97 11.78
N THR A 106 -12.02 1.99 10.87
CA THR A 106 -10.82 1.15 10.68
C THR A 106 -9.63 2.00 10.27
N ASN A 107 -9.81 2.89 9.28
CA ASN A 107 -8.76 3.85 8.89
C ASN A 107 -8.35 4.73 10.07
N SER A 108 -9.29 5.12 10.93
CA SER A 108 -9.00 5.91 12.13
C SER A 108 -8.14 5.12 13.14
N ILE A 109 -8.42 3.83 13.33
CA ILE A 109 -7.59 2.93 14.16
C ILE A 109 -6.20 2.76 13.56
N PHE A 110 -6.07 2.45 12.27
CA PHE A 110 -4.76 2.29 11.62
C PHE A 110 -3.94 3.59 11.64
N ARG A 111 -4.58 4.75 11.52
CA ARG A 111 -3.92 6.04 11.71
C ARG A 111 -3.43 6.21 13.15
N TRP A 112 -4.30 5.92 14.13
CA TRP A 112 -3.94 6.01 15.54
C TRP A 112 -2.82 5.04 15.92
N LEU A 113 -2.88 3.77 15.50
CA LEU A 113 -1.83 2.76 15.75
C LEU A 113 -0.48 3.21 15.18
N ARG A 114 -0.48 3.74 13.95
CA ARG A 114 0.72 4.32 13.33
C ARG A 114 1.35 5.45 14.14
N ASP A 115 0.59 6.05 15.08
CA ASP A 115 1.03 7.19 15.85
C ASP A 115 1.69 6.89 17.20
N LEU A 116 1.64 5.65 17.69
CA LEU A 116 1.87 5.33 19.11
C LEU A 116 3.33 5.20 19.58
N VAL A 117 4.20 4.51 18.84
CA VAL A 117 5.45 3.99 19.42
C VAL A 117 6.69 4.60 18.77
N ASN A 118 7.10 4.08 17.61
CA ASN A 118 8.29 4.50 16.89
C ASN A 118 8.10 4.19 15.39
N LEU A 119 9.13 4.36 14.57
CA LEU A 119 8.99 4.05 13.16
C LEU A 119 8.86 2.56 12.92
N GLU A 120 9.69 1.74 13.55
CA GLU A 120 9.70 0.31 13.26
C GLU A 120 8.32 -0.30 13.53
N PHE A 121 7.62 0.16 14.57
CA PHE A 121 6.21 -0.16 14.82
C PHE A 121 5.27 0.40 13.75
N ASN A 122 5.48 1.65 13.29
CA ASN A 122 4.70 2.22 12.18
C ASN A 122 4.83 1.36 10.90
N ILE A 123 6.04 0.90 10.56
CA ILE A 123 6.29 -0.02 9.44
C ILE A 123 5.62 -1.37 9.68
N GLN A 124 5.66 -1.93 10.89
CA GLN A 124 4.92 -3.18 11.19
C GLN A 124 3.41 -3.04 10.99
N VAL A 125 2.83 -1.90 11.38
CA VAL A 125 1.41 -1.62 11.15
C VAL A 125 1.11 -1.50 9.65
N LEU A 126 2.01 -0.91 8.85
CA LEU A 126 1.90 -0.88 7.38
C LEU A 126 2.01 -2.28 6.77
N LEU A 127 3.03 -3.07 7.12
CA LEU A 127 3.18 -4.48 6.72
C LEU A 127 1.91 -5.29 7.01
N THR A 128 1.29 -5.08 8.18
CA THR A 128 0.05 -5.78 8.54
C THR A 128 -1.09 -5.41 7.59
N ALA A 129 -1.20 -4.15 7.19
CA ALA A 129 -2.19 -3.71 6.22
C ALA A 129 -1.91 -4.31 4.83
N GLU A 130 -0.65 -4.34 4.39
CA GLU A 130 -0.23 -4.96 3.12
C GLU A 130 -0.56 -6.46 3.06
N LEU A 131 -0.32 -7.20 4.15
CA LEU A 131 -0.70 -8.62 4.23
C LEU A 131 -2.22 -8.83 4.14
N ILE A 132 -3.01 -7.96 4.76
CA ILE A 132 -4.47 -8.00 4.66
C ILE A 132 -4.91 -7.68 3.22
N ALA A 133 -4.27 -6.70 2.59
CA ALA A 133 -4.52 -6.34 1.19
C ALA A 133 -4.19 -7.50 0.25
N GLU A 134 -3.07 -8.19 0.45
CA GLU A 134 -2.66 -9.36 -0.34
C GLU A 134 -3.73 -10.46 -0.32
N VAL A 135 -4.22 -10.82 0.87
CA VAL A 135 -5.29 -11.83 1.01
C VAL A 135 -6.58 -11.34 0.35
N TYR A 136 -6.97 -10.09 0.58
CA TYR A 136 -8.21 -9.53 0.04
C TYR A 136 -8.20 -9.45 -1.49
N PHE A 137 -7.16 -8.86 -2.09
CA PHE A 137 -7.03 -8.76 -3.53
C PHE A 137 -6.75 -10.12 -4.19
N GLY A 138 -6.05 -11.03 -3.50
CA GLY A 138 -5.92 -12.41 -3.94
C GLY A 138 -7.27 -13.12 -4.09
N LEU A 139 -8.16 -12.95 -3.11
CA LEU A 139 -9.52 -13.50 -3.18
C LEU A 139 -10.34 -12.87 -4.32
N LEU A 140 -10.27 -11.54 -4.49
CA LEU A 140 -10.97 -10.87 -5.59
C LEU A 140 -10.44 -11.33 -6.96
N ALA A 141 -9.13 -11.45 -7.12
CA ALA A 141 -8.48 -11.89 -8.35
C ALA A 141 -8.87 -13.33 -8.75
N LEU A 142 -9.13 -14.19 -7.76
CA LEU A 142 -9.48 -15.60 -7.97
C LEU A 142 -11.00 -15.85 -8.08
N ARG A 143 -11.81 -15.08 -7.37
CA ARG A 143 -13.24 -15.42 -7.14
C ARG A 143 -14.23 -14.41 -7.71
N CYS A 144 -13.86 -13.15 -7.92
CA CYS A 144 -14.77 -12.18 -8.52
C CYS A 144 -14.86 -12.42 -10.02
N SER A 145 -16.06 -12.51 -10.60
CA SER A 145 -16.22 -12.69 -12.05
C SER A 145 -16.09 -11.39 -12.86
N ASP A 146 -16.10 -10.23 -12.21
CA ASP A 146 -16.01 -8.94 -12.89
C ASP A 146 -14.57 -8.69 -13.41
N PRO A 147 -14.40 -8.46 -14.73
CA PRO A 147 -13.07 -8.35 -15.33
C PRO A 147 -12.31 -7.09 -14.89
N VAL A 148 -13.01 -6.00 -14.55
CA VAL A 148 -12.38 -4.78 -14.06
C VAL A 148 -11.83 -5.02 -12.65
N VAL A 149 -12.64 -5.63 -11.78
CA VAL A 149 -12.22 -6.00 -10.41
C VAL A 149 -11.03 -6.95 -10.45
N GLN A 150 -11.07 -8.00 -11.27
CA GLN A 150 -9.94 -8.93 -11.40
C GLN A 150 -8.67 -8.24 -11.91
N THR A 151 -8.77 -7.36 -12.90
CA THR A 151 -7.61 -6.67 -13.48
C THR A 151 -6.92 -5.80 -12.43
N VAL A 152 -7.70 -5.02 -11.67
CA VAL A 152 -7.18 -4.15 -10.61
C VAL A 152 -6.63 -4.98 -9.46
N ALA A 153 -7.37 -6.00 -9.00
CA ALA A 153 -6.91 -6.88 -7.93
C ALA A 153 -5.58 -7.57 -8.26
N LYS A 154 -5.40 -8.09 -9.48
CA LYS A 154 -4.13 -8.68 -9.93
C LYS A 154 -3.00 -7.66 -9.98
N LYS A 155 -3.30 -6.41 -10.37
CA LYS A 155 -2.28 -5.34 -10.39
C LYS A 155 -1.83 -5.00 -8.99
N LEU A 156 -2.75 -4.73 -8.07
CA LEU A 156 -2.42 -4.39 -6.69
C LEU A 156 -1.68 -5.54 -6.02
N LEU A 157 -2.17 -6.78 -6.15
CA LEU A 157 -1.50 -7.96 -5.60
C LEU A 157 -0.01 -8.06 -6.01
N ARG A 158 0.31 -7.74 -7.27
CA ARG A 158 1.69 -7.74 -7.75
C ARG A 158 2.53 -6.62 -7.13
N ASP A 159 1.93 -5.46 -6.92
CA ASP A 159 2.63 -4.29 -6.36
C ASP A 159 2.86 -4.47 -4.85
N GLU A 160 1.89 -5.03 -4.11
CA GLU A 160 2.02 -5.33 -2.67
C GLU A 160 3.21 -6.24 -2.35
N MET A 161 3.52 -7.21 -3.23
CA MET A 161 4.72 -8.04 -3.06
C MET A 161 6.02 -7.22 -3.09
N GLY A 162 6.04 -6.14 -3.89
CA GLY A 162 7.12 -5.16 -3.93
C GLY A 162 7.20 -4.35 -2.65
N HIS A 163 6.06 -3.91 -2.12
CA HIS A 163 5.96 -3.16 -0.86
C HIS A 163 6.50 -3.96 0.32
N LEU A 164 6.07 -5.22 0.48
CA LEU A 164 6.53 -6.13 1.52
C LEU A 164 8.07 -6.32 1.45
N SER A 165 8.60 -6.49 0.24
CA SER A 165 10.03 -6.66 0.01
C SER A 165 10.82 -5.39 0.34
N PHE A 166 10.29 -4.21 -0.02
CA PHE A 166 10.89 -2.91 0.30
C PHE A 166 10.95 -2.67 1.81
N GLN A 167 9.85 -2.94 2.52
CA GLN A 167 9.77 -2.76 3.96
C GLN A 167 10.64 -3.76 4.72
N ARG A 168 10.69 -5.02 4.26
CA ARG A 168 11.62 -6.04 4.79
C ARG A 168 13.07 -5.59 4.64
N ASP A 169 13.46 -5.13 3.45
CA ASP A 169 14.83 -4.65 3.19
C ASP A 169 15.20 -3.47 4.08
N PHE A 170 14.26 -2.53 4.28
CA PHE A 170 14.42 -1.42 5.21
C PHE A 170 14.61 -1.92 6.65
N LEU A 171 13.73 -2.78 7.15
CA LEU A 171 13.80 -3.30 8.52
C LEU A 171 15.11 -4.06 8.75
N PHE A 172 15.54 -4.88 7.79
CA PHE A 172 16.79 -5.62 7.87
C PHE A 172 18.01 -4.69 8.02
N GLU A 173 18.07 -3.63 7.24
CA GLU A 173 19.14 -2.63 7.31
C GLU A 173 19.04 -1.76 8.56
N ARG A 174 17.83 -1.46 9.01
CA ARG A 174 17.59 -0.71 10.24
C ARG A 174 18.06 -1.49 11.46
N LEU A 175 17.75 -2.78 11.55
CA LEU A 175 18.17 -3.65 12.66
C LEU A 175 19.69 -3.64 12.88
N LYS A 176 20.50 -3.59 11.80
CA LYS A 176 21.97 -3.51 11.87
C LYS A 176 22.47 -2.23 12.56
N THR A 177 21.67 -1.17 12.55
CA THR A 177 22.01 0.13 13.15
C THR A 177 21.53 0.28 14.60
N LEU A 178 20.70 -0.67 15.08
CA LEU A 178 20.19 -0.66 16.46
C LEU A 178 21.20 -1.28 17.43
N THR A 179 21.12 -0.86 18.69
CA THR A 179 21.95 -1.46 19.76
C THR A 179 21.60 -2.94 19.98
N PRO A 180 22.52 -3.77 20.49
CA PRO A 180 22.25 -5.19 20.78
C PRO A 180 21.07 -5.40 21.75
N ALA A 181 20.88 -4.50 22.71
CA ALA A 181 19.75 -4.55 23.63
C ALA A 181 18.41 -4.31 22.91
N THR A 182 18.39 -3.35 21.99
CA THR A 182 17.22 -3.09 21.14
C THR A 182 16.97 -4.25 20.20
N GLN A 183 17.99 -4.84 19.57
CA GLN A 183 17.84 -5.99 18.67
C GLN A 183 17.19 -7.21 19.36
N ARG A 184 17.42 -7.42 20.67
CA ARG A 184 16.79 -8.52 21.44
C ARG A 184 15.29 -8.34 21.63
N LEU A 185 14.77 -7.12 21.61
CA LEU A 185 13.32 -6.85 21.65
C LEU A 185 12.63 -7.20 20.32
N TRP A 186 13.41 -7.43 19.26
CA TRP A 186 12.94 -7.75 17.90
C TRP A 186 13.18 -9.22 17.49
N ARG A 187 13.74 -10.05 18.39
CA ARG A 187 13.91 -11.50 18.21
C ARG A 187 12.81 -12.25 18.94
#